data_AF-A0A0P8CMP7-F1
#
_entry.id   AF-A0A0P8CMP7-F1
#
_cell.length_a   1.000
_cell.length_b   1.000
_cell.length_c   1.000
_cell.angle_alpha   90.00
_cell.angle_beta   90.00
_cell.angle_gamma   90.00
#
_symmetry.space_group_name_H-M   'P 1'
#
loop_
_entity.id
_entity.type
_entity.pdbx_description
1 polymer ?
#
loop_
_entity_poly.entity_id
_entity_poly.type
_entity_poly.pdbx_seq_one_letter_code
_entity_poly.pdbx_strand_id
1 'polypeptide(L)'
;MIEGEDGEHRVGITRAHMEEDPGRLVHEGTIDKSKYTLIDYNRSGMALIEIVSDPDMRSPKEARRYLDKLRNILEYLDIFDGDLEAHSGLTPTFPSWAASAPR
;
A
#
# COMPACT_ATOMS: atom_id res chain seq x y z
N MET A 1 5.19 19.50 2.91
CA MET A 1 4.30 20.65 2.75
C MET A 1 3.19 20.26 1.80
N ILE A 2 1.97 20.67 2.09
CA ILE A 2 0.80 20.56 1.21
C ILE A 2 0.13 21.94 1.14
N GLU A 3 -0.52 22.24 0.03
CA GLU A 3 -1.34 23.44 -0.10
C GLU A 3 -2.75 23.14 0.44
N GLY A 4 -3.16 23.88 1.47
CA GLY A 4 -4.52 23.87 2.03
C GLY A 4 -5.31 25.11 1.64
N GLU A 5 -6.54 25.23 2.14
CA GLU A 5 -7.42 26.36 1.83
C GLU A 5 -6.89 27.69 2.39
N ASP A 6 -6.21 27.64 3.55
CA ASP A 6 -5.59 28.80 4.21
C ASP A 6 -4.12 29.01 3.78
N GLY A 7 -3.64 28.26 2.78
CA GLY A 7 -2.27 28.32 2.27
C GLY A 7 -1.44 27.06 2.55
N GLU A 8 -0.16 27.14 2.22
CA GLU A 8 0.77 26.02 2.36
C GLU A 8 1.12 25.74 3.83
N HIS A 9 0.99 24.49 4.25
CA HIS A 9 1.36 24.06 5.60
C HIS A 9 2.03 22.69 5.61
N ARG A 10 2.65 22.37 6.74
CA ARG A 10 3.30 21.07 6.96
C ARG A 10 2.29 20.10 7.58
N VAL A 11 2.23 18.89 7.05
CA VAL A 11 1.62 17.73 7.71
C VAL A 11 2.74 16.92 8.33
N GLY A 12 2.63 16.64 9.63
CA GLY A 12 3.60 15.82 10.35
C GLY A 12 3.40 14.31 10.13
N ILE A 13 4.41 13.54 10.54
CA ILE A 13 4.37 12.07 10.57
C ILE A 13 4.60 11.68 12.03
N THR A 14 3.59 11.06 12.64
CA THR A 14 3.66 10.58 14.02
C THR A 14 4.59 9.39 14.13
N ARG A 15 4.48 8.43 13.20
CA ARG A 15 5.30 7.22 13.17
C ARG A 15 5.38 6.62 11.77
N ALA A 16 6.47 5.90 11.52
CA ALA A 16 6.63 5.01 10.37
C ALA A 16 7.38 3.76 10.83
N HIS A 17 6.80 2.57 10.66
CA HIS A 17 7.43 1.32 11.08
C HIS A 17 7.23 0.20 10.05
N MET A 18 8.04 -0.85 10.15
CA MET A 18 7.92 -2.03 9.30
C MET A 18 6.89 -3.01 9.87
N GLU A 19 6.10 -3.59 8.98
CA GLU A 19 5.15 -4.66 9.28
C GLU A 19 5.25 -5.77 8.22
N GLU A 20 4.47 -6.82 8.40
CA GLU A 20 4.35 -7.95 7.48
C GLU A 20 2.94 -7.96 6.86
N ASP A 21 2.82 -8.15 5.53
CA ASP A 21 1.53 -8.33 4.86
C ASP A 21 0.91 -9.66 5.29
N PRO A 22 -0.34 -9.69 5.79
CA PRO A 22 -1.05 -10.93 6.03
C PRO A 22 -1.45 -11.65 4.72
N GLY A 23 -1.64 -12.96 4.78
CA GLY A 23 -2.33 -13.69 3.72
C GLY A 23 -3.75 -13.14 3.46
N ARG A 24 -4.28 -13.40 2.25
CA ARG A 24 -5.63 -12.99 1.86
C ARG A 24 -6.65 -14.08 2.23
N LEU A 25 -7.78 -13.67 2.77
CA LEU A 25 -8.94 -14.55 2.96
C LEU A 25 -9.86 -14.48 1.73
N VAL A 26 -10.27 -15.65 1.23
CA VAL A 26 -11.16 -15.79 0.08
C VAL A 26 -12.37 -16.63 0.50
N HIS A 27 -13.54 -16.03 0.43
CA HIS A 27 -14.81 -16.71 0.70
C HIS A 27 -15.48 -17.04 -0.62
N GLU A 28 -15.96 -18.29 -0.77
CA GLU A 28 -16.82 -18.61 -1.90
C GLU A 28 -18.24 -18.09 -1.63
N GLY A 29 -18.73 -17.21 -2.50
CA GLY A 29 -20.01 -16.52 -2.34
C GLY A 29 -19.93 -15.29 -1.44
N THR A 30 -20.99 -14.98 -0.70
CA THR A 30 -20.98 -13.90 0.29
C THR A 30 -20.43 -14.41 1.62
N ILE A 31 -19.79 -13.52 2.41
CA ILE A 31 -19.13 -13.88 3.68
C ILE A 31 -20.09 -14.63 4.62
N ASP A 32 -21.37 -14.25 4.64
CA ASP A 32 -22.43 -14.84 5.47
C ASP A 32 -22.91 -16.22 5.01
N LYS A 33 -22.68 -16.60 3.75
CA LYS A 33 -23.17 -17.86 3.15
C LYS A 33 -22.08 -18.88 2.89
N SER A 34 -20.81 -18.48 3.07
CA SER A 34 -19.69 -19.35 2.79
C SER A 34 -19.56 -20.44 3.86
N LYS A 35 -19.39 -21.69 3.42
CA LYS A 35 -19.23 -22.84 4.33
C LYS A 35 -17.79 -23.00 4.84
N TYR A 36 -16.84 -22.40 4.13
CA TYR A 36 -15.41 -22.45 4.44
C TYR A 36 -14.72 -21.19 3.93
N THR A 37 -13.52 -20.93 4.44
CA THR A 37 -12.67 -19.82 3.99
C THR A 37 -11.39 -20.40 3.42
N LEU A 38 -11.04 -19.99 2.21
CA LEU A 38 -9.77 -20.30 1.59
C LEU A 38 -8.75 -19.23 2.02
N ILE A 39 -7.53 -19.65 2.29
CA ILE A 39 -6.44 -18.76 2.67
C ILE A 39 -5.43 -18.77 1.53
N ASP A 40 -5.16 -17.60 0.97
CA ASP A 40 -4.13 -17.38 -0.05
C ASP A 40 -2.90 -16.72 0.61
N TYR A 41 -1.80 -17.46 0.66
CA TYR A 41 -0.54 -17.04 1.27
C TYR A 41 0.43 -16.35 0.29
N ASN A 42 0.07 -16.11 -0.97
CA ASN A 42 1.00 -15.58 -1.98
C ASN A 42 1.64 -14.23 -1.62
N ARG A 43 1.00 -13.45 -0.74
CA ARG A 43 1.51 -12.17 -0.21
C ARG A 43 2.03 -12.22 1.22
N SER A 44 1.85 -13.35 1.92
CA SER A 44 2.24 -13.47 3.33
C SER A 44 3.75 -13.33 3.46
N GLY A 45 4.23 -12.56 4.43
CA GLY A 45 5.68 -12.36 4.62
C GLY A 45 6.26 -11.18 3.83
N MET A 46 5.48 -10.51 2.98
CA MET A 46 5.94 -9.31 2.28
C MET A 46 6.11 -8.16 3.28
N ALA A 47 7.23 -7.43 3.17
CA ALA A 47 7.49 -6.28 4.03
C ALA A 47 6.55 -5.12 3.68
N LEU A 48 5.87 -4.57 4.69
CA LEU A 48 5.05 -3.37 4.60
C LEU A 48 5.66 -2.25 5.44
N ILE A 49 5.31 -1.02 5.11
CA ILE A 49 5.59 0.15 5.96
C ILE A 49 4.25 0.80 6.30
N GLU A 50 3.93 0.87 7.59
CA GLU A 50 2.78 1.64 8.09
C GLU A 50 3.25 3.06 8.40
N ILE A 51 2.68 4.07 7.73
CA ILE A 51 2.96 5.49 7.97
C ILE A 51 1.71 6.12 8.57
N VAL A 52 1.85 6.71 9.75
CA VAL A 52 0.76 7.44 10.43
C VAL A 52 1.10 8.92 10.43
N SER A 53 0.24 9.72 9.78
CA SER A 53 0.34 11.17 9.79
C SER A 53 -0.19 11.76 11.09
N ASP A 54 0.30 12.94 11.47
CA ASP A 54 -0.36 13.76 12.47
C ASP A 54 -1.76 14.20 11.96
N PRO A 55 -2.72 14.51 12.85
CA PRO A 55 -4.09 14.86 12.48
C PRO A 55 -4.20 16.33 11.97
N ASP A 56 -3.34 16.70 11.02
CA ASP A 56 -3.22 18.08 10.52
C ASP A 56 -4.17 18.39 9.35
N MET A 57 -4.59 17.36 8.60
CA MET A 57 -5.45 17.51 7.42
C MET A 57 -6.90 17.78 7.81
N ARG A 58 -7.51 18.81 7.23
CA ARG A 58 -8.87 19.28 7.57
C ARG A 58 -9.89 19.06 6.46
N SER A 59 -9.46 18.62 5.28
CA SER A 59 -10.35 18.34 4.16
C SER A 59 -9.94 17.10 3.34
N PRO A 60 -10.87 16.45 2.63
CA PRO A 60 -10.55 15.36 1.70
C PRO A 60 -9.56 15.78 0.59
N LYS A 61 -9.60 17.06 0.17
CA LYS A 61 -8.68 17.60 -0.84
C LYS A 61 -7.24 17.64 -0.33
N GLU A 62 -7.04 18.07 0.91
CA GLU A 62 -5.73 18.05 1.57
C GLU A 62 -5.20 16.62 1.72
N ALA A 63 -6.05 15.68 2.12
CA ALA A 63 -5.68 14.26 2.22
C ALA A 63 -5.21 13.71 0.86
N ARG A 64 -5.90 14.05 -0.23
CA ARG A 64 -5.47 13.64 -1.57
C ARG A 64 -4.11 14.23 -1.94
N ARG A 65 -3.90 15.53 -1.70
CA ARG A 65 -2.62 16.22 -1.97
C ARG A 65 -1.47 15.63 -1.15
N TYR A 66 -1.72 15.29 0.11
CA TYR A 66 -0.75 14.62 0.97
C TYR A 66 -0.35 13.26 0.41
N LEU A 67 -1.33 12.41 0.02
CA LEU A 67 -1.08 11.09 -0.55
C LEU A 67 -0.34 11.17 -1.89
N ASP A 68 -0.71 12.10 -2.78
CA ASP A 68 -0.01 12.30 -4.05
C ASP A 68 1.45 12.74 -3.82
N LYS A 69 1.69 13.62 -2.84
CA LYS A 69 3.04 14.04 -2.47
C LYS A 69 3.86 12.88 -1.88
N LEU A 70 3.26 12.10 -0.97
CA LEU A 70 3.88 10.94 -0.36
C LEU A 70 4.26 9.90 -1.43
N ARG A 71 3.33 9.58 -2.33
CA ARG A 71 3.55 8.69 -3.47
C ARG A 71 4.74 9.16 -4.31
N ASN A 72 4.77 10.43 -4.72
CA ASN A 72 5.88 10.97 -5.51
C ASN A 72 7.24 10.84 -4.81
N ILE A 73 7.28 11.00 -3.48
CA ILE A 73 8.51 10.81 -2.70
C ILE A 73 8.92 9.33 -2.71
N LEU A 74 7.98 8.41 -2.49
CA LEU A 74 8.28 6.98 -2.45
C LEU A 74 8.70 6.43 -3.81
N GLU A 75 8.07 6.90 -4.90
CA GLU A 75 8.45 6.60 -6.28
C GLU A 75 9.83 7.16 -6.61
N TYR A 76 10.12 8.40 -6.18
CA TYR A 76 11.44 9.00 -6.36
C TYR A 76 12.56 8.24 -5.63
N LEU A 77 12.22 7.65 -4.48
CA LEU A 77 13.14 6.81 -3.70
C LEU A 77 13.25 5.38 -4.24
N ASP A 78 12.47 5.00 -5.25
CA ASP A 78 12.44 3.66 -5.85
C ASP A 78 12.10 2.54 -4.84
N ILE A 79 11.22 2.84 -3.88
CA ILE A 79 10.77 1.88 -2.83
C ILE A 79 9.27 1.58 -2.88
N PHE A 80 8.56 2.14 -3.86
CA PHE A 80 7.13 1.97 -4.02
C PHE A 80 6.77 1.90 -5.50
N ASP A 81 6.12 0.81 -5.89
CA ASP A 81 5.52 0.66 -7.21
C ASP A 81 4.03 1.03 -7.10
N GLY A 82 3.64 2.13 -7.76
CA GLY A 82 2.33 2.75 -7.64
C GLY A 82 1.19 2.02 -8.35
N ASP A 83 1.42 0.79 -8.79
CA ASP A 83 0.41 -0.06 -9.40
C ASP A 83 -0.51 -0.68 -8.34
N LEU A 84 -1.53 0.10 -7.96
CA LEU A 84 -2.58 -0.30 -7.01
C LEU A 84 -3.37 -1.53 -7.48
N GLU A 85 -3.36 -1.86 -8.78
CA GLU A 85 -4.10 -3.00 -9.32
C GLU A 85 -3.30 -4.32 -9.32
N ALA A 86 -1.96 -4.28 -9.43
CA ALA A 86 -1.13 -5.47 -9.59
C ALA A 86 -1.22 -6.47 -8.42
N HIS A 87 -1.58 -5.99 -7.23
CA HIS A 87 -1.71 -6.84 -6.04
C HIS A 87 -3.12 -7.45 -5.87
N SER A 88 -4.09 -7.07 -6.71
CA SER A 88 -5.48 -7.54 -6.58
C SER A 88 -5.93 -8.52 -7.68
N GLY A 89 -5.14 -8.71 -8.75
CA GLY A 89 -5.46 -9.70 -9.78
C GLY A 89 -4.36 -9.90 -10.82
N LEU A 90 -3.87 -11.15 -10.88
CA LEU A 90 -3.33 -11.81 -12.09
C LEU A 90 -2.32 -11.01 -12.95
N THR A 91 -1.11 -10.80 -12.44
CA THR A 91 0.11 -10.96 -13.24
C THR A 91 1.23 -11.49 -12.34
N PRO A 92 1.95 -12.56 -12.72
CA PRO A 92 3.16 -12.90 -12.01
C PRO A 92 4.24 -11.89 -12.44
N THR A 93 4.40 -10.82 -11.67
CA THR A 93 5.63 -10.04 -11.70
C THR A 93 6.74 -10.90 -11.10
N PHE A 94 7.33 -11.76 -11.93
CA PHE A 94 8.59 -12.37 -11.59
C PHE A 94 9.62 -11.23 -11.43
N PRO A 95 10.29 -11.11 -10.29
CA PRO A 95 11.38 -10.15 -10.18
C PRO A 95 12.45 -10.52 -11.21
N SER A 96 13.02 -9.51 -11.86
CA SER A 96 13.96 -9.67 -13.00
C SER A 96 15.16 -10.57 -12.70
N TRP A 97 15.53 -10.75 -11.43
CA TRP A 97 16.61 -11.64 -11.01
C TRP A 97 16.22 -13.13 -11.01
N ALA A 98 14.93 -13.47 -10.88
CA ALA A 98 14.46 -14.86 -10.82
C ALA A 98 14.55 -15.59 -12.18
N ALA A 99 14.66 -14.86 -13.29
CA ALA A 99 14.86 -15.42 -14.63
C ALA A 99 16.29 -15.97 -14.88
N SER A 100 17.21 -15.79 -13.92
CA SER A 100 18.64 -16.12 -14.09
C SER A 100 19.13 -17.35 -13.33
N ALA A 101 18.26 -18.07 -12.63
CA ALA A 101 18.64 -19.32 -11.96
C ALA A 101 18.78 -20.47 -12.99
N PRO A 102 19.96 -21.11 -13.13
CA PRO A 102 20.12 -22.27 -13.99
C PRO A 102 19.28 -23.45 -13.48
N ARG A 103 18.66 -24.16 -14.41
CA ARG A 103 17.82 -25.36 -14.17
C ARG A 103 18.58 -26.49 -13.49
#